data_AF-A0A1I7MUH8-F1
#
_entry.id   AF-A0A1I7MUH8-F1
#
_cell.length_a   1.000
_cell.length_b   1.000
_cell.length_c   1.000
_cell.angle_alpha   90.00
_cell.angle_beta   90.00
_cell.angle_gamma   90.00
#
_symmetry.space_group_name_H-M   'P 1'
#
loop_
_entity.id
_entity.type
_entity.pdbx_description
1 polymer ?
#
loop_
_entity_poly.entity_id
_entity_poly.type
_entity_poly.pdbx_seq_one_letter_code
_entity_poly.pdbx_strand_id
1 'polypeptide(L)' 'MGSTADKVSGYANEAAGNIKKNVGKAVGSDKMEIEGALQELKGEAQVEVGKAKATVKDGANKVADEISRKL' A
#
# COMPACT_ATOMS: atom_id res chain seq x y z
N MET A 1 1.36 15.48 2.88
CA MET A 1 1.54 14.81 1.57
C MET A 1 1.97 13.32 1.72
N GLY A 2 1.44 12.56 2.69
CA GLY A 2 1.86 11.14 2.89
C GLY A 2 1.15 10.12 1.97
N SER A 3 -0.16 10.27 1.78
CA SER A 3 -0.99 9.19 1.21
C SER A 3 -0.74 8.83 -0.26
N THR A 4 -0.09 9.68 -1.07
CA THR A 4 0.22 9.36 -2.47
C THR A 4 1.54 8.60 -2.60
N ALA A 5 2.58 9.03 -1.86
CA ALA A 5 3.88 8.36 -1.84
C ALA A 5 3.78 6.96 -1.22
N ASP A 6 2.98 6.81 -0.16
CA ASP A 6 2.73 5.52 0.50
C ASP A 6 2.01 4.54 -0.43
N LYS A 7 1.00 5.02 -1.19
CA LYS A 7 0.28 4.20 -2.18
C LYS A 7 1.19 3.76 -3.33
N VAL A 8 1.99 4.67 -3.88
CA VAL A 8 2.94 4.36 -4.96
C VAL A 8 4.00 3.35 -4.49
N SER A 9 4.52 3.51 -3.28
CA SER A 9 5.48 2.56 -2.70
C SER A 9 4.85 1.19 -2.45
N GLY A 10 3.58 1.14 -2.04
CA GLY A 10 2.82 -0.09 -1.89
C GLY A 10 2.67 -0.85 -3.21
N TYR A 11 2.20 -0.17 -4.26
CA TYR A 11 2.06 -0.76 -5.60
C TYR A 11 3.41 -1.20 -6.19
N ALA A 12 4.50 -0.47 -5.94
CA ALA A 12 5.83 -0.86 -6.38
C ALA A 12 6.31 -2.17 -5.71
N ASN A 13 6.06 -2.33 -4.41
CA ASN A 13 6.37 -3.57 -3.68
C ASN A 13 5.49 -4.74 -4.13
N GLU A 14 4.22 -4.49 -4.40
CA GLU A 14 3.27 -5.49 -4.91
C GLU A 14 3.70 -6.01 -6.31
N ALA A 15 4.04 -5.09 -7.21
CA ALA A 15 4.55 -5.44 -8.54
C ALA A 15 5.88 -6.20 -8.47
N ALA A 16 6.83 -5.74 -7.65
CA ALA A 16 8.11 -6.43 -7.46
C ALA A 16 7.93 -7.83 -6.85
N GLY A 17 7.01 -7.97 -5.89
CA GLY A 17 6.66 -9.26 -5.28
C GLY A 17 6.08 -10.25 -6.29
N ASN A 18 5.11 -9.80 -7.11
CA ASN A 18 4.54 -10.60 -8.18
C ASN A 18 5.57 -11.05 -9.22
N ILE A 19 6.51 -10.16 -9.60
CA ILE A 19 7.60 -10.52 -10.50
C ILE A 19 8.49 -11.59 -9.87
N LYS A 20 8.96 -11.41 -8.63
CA LYS A 20 9.81 -12.41 -7.95
C LYS A 20 9.11 -13.75 -7.78
N LYS A 21 7.81 -13.75 -7.48
CA LYS A 21 7.00 -14.95 -7.34
C LYS A 21 6.90 -15.72 -8.65
N ASN A 22 6.56 -15.03 -9.75
CA ASN A 22 6.46 -15.64 -11.07
C ASN A 22 7.81 -16.12 -11.60
N VAL A 23 8.87 -15.34 -11.41
CA VAL A 23 10.24 -15.73 -11.78
C VAL A 23 10.70 -16.93 -10.94
N GLY A 24 10.50 -16.89 -9.62
CA GLY A 24 10.81 -17.98 -8.71
C GLY A 24 10.13 -19.29 -9.11
N LYS A 25 8.84 -19.22 -9.44
CA LYS A 25 8.06 -20.36 -9.92
C LYS A 25 8.56 -20.88 -11.27
N ALA A 26 8.97 -19.99 -12.17
CA ALA A 26 9.50 -20.35 -13.49
C ALA A 26 10.90 -21.00 -13.41
N VAL A 27 11.73 -20.60 -12.45
CA VAL A 27 13.09 -21.15 -12.26
C VAL A 27 13.19 -22.22 -11.18
N GLY A 28 12.06 -22.61 -10.55
CA GLY A 28 12.02 -23.61 -9.48
C GLY A 28 12.71 -23.18 -8.17
N SER A 29 12.69 -21.89 -7.85
CA SER A 29 13.33 -21.32 -6.66
C SER A 29 12.29 -20.93 -5.61
N ASP A 30 12.09 -21.82 -4.63
CA ASP A 30 11.17 -21.61 -3.50
C ASP A 30 11.49 -20.32 -2.72
N LYS A 31 12.77 -19.97 -2.63
CA LYS A 31 13.21 -18.75 -1.94
C LYS A 31 12.68 -17.49 -2.65
N MET A 32 12.76 -17.44 -3.98
CA MET A 32 12.24 -16.30 -4.75
C MET A 32 10.71 -16.24 -4.69
N GLU A 33 10.04 -17.39 -4.67
CA GLU A 33 8.59 -17.45 -4.51
C GLU A 33 8.15 -16.88 -3.16
N ILE A 34 8.79 -17.31 -2.07
CA ILE A 34 8.52 -16.84 -0.71
C ILE A 34 8.85 -15.35 -0.56
N GLU A 35 10.00 -14.90 -1.05
CA GLU A 35 10.37 -13.47 -1.01
C GLU A 35 9.36 -12.62 -1.79
N GLY A 36 8.89 -13.12 -2.94
CA GLY A 36 7.87 -12.46 -3.74
C GLY A 36 6.54 -12.33 -3.02
N ALA A 37 6.06 -13.43 -2.43
CA ALA A 37 4.83 -13.46 -1.65
C ALA A 37 4.89 -12.54 -0.41
N LEU A 38 6.05 -12.48 0.27
CA LEU A 38 6.26 -11.58 1.40
C LEU A 38 6.25 -10.10 0.97
N GLN A 39 6.83 -9.77 -0.18
CA GLN A 39 6.80 -8.40 -0.72
C GLN A 39 5.40 -7.99 -1.19
N GLU A 40 4.66 -8.90 -1.81
CA GLU A 40 3.26 -8.71 -2.21
C GLU A 40 2.39 -8.39 -0.98
N LEU A 41 2.45 -9.23 0.05
CA LEU A 41 1.73 -9.04 1.31
C LEU A 41 2.08 -7.70 1.99
N LYS A 42 3.37 -7.33 1.99
CA LYS A 42 3.82 -6.06 2.56
C LYS A 42 3.27 -4.86 1.76
N GLY A 43 3.24 -4.96 0.44
CA GLY A 43 2.66 -3.95 -0.45
C GLY A 43 1.19 -3.74 -0.16
N GLU A 44 0.40 -4.82 -0.13
CA GLU A 44 -1.04 -4.77 0.18
C GLU A 44 -1.30 -4.15 1.55
N ALA A 45 -0.59 -4.61 2.59
CA ALA A 45 -0.74 -4.09 3.94
C ALA A 45 -0.44 -2.58 4.01
N GLN A 46 0.59 -2.11 3.31
CA GLN A 46 0.92 -0.68 3.22
C GLN A 46 -0.17 0.13 2.51
N VAL A 47 -0.71 -0.40 1.40
CA VAL A 47 -1.81 0.26 0.67
C VAL A 47 -3.06 0.35 1.54
N GLU A 48 -3.40 -0.72 2.26
CA GLU A 48 -4.59 -0.77 3.10
C GLU A 48 -4.50 0.17 4.30
N VAL A 49 -3.38 0.15 5.02
CA VAL A 49 -3.11 1.11 6.12
C VAL A 49 -3.12 2.55 5.58
N GLY A 50 -2.53 2.79 4.41
CA GLY A 50 -2.54 4.09 3.76
C GLY A 50 -3.95 4.56 3.38
N LYS A 51 -4.82 3.67 2.90
CA LYS A 51 -6.23 3.93 2.61
C LYS A 51 -7.00 4.28 3.89
N ALA A 52 -6.86 3.48 4.95
CA ALA A 52 -7.51 3.74 6.23
C ALA A 52 -7.11 5.11 6.81
N LYS A 53 -5.81 5.44 6.77
CA LYS A 53 -5.29 6.73 7.22
C LYS A 53 -5.82 7.89 6.38
N ALA A 54 -5.96 7.71 5.07
CA ALA A 54 -6.53 8.70 4.18
C ALA A 54 -8.01 8.96 4.51
N THR A 55 -8.81 7.91 4.70
CA THR A 55 -10.25 8.03 5.04
C THR A 55 -10.46 8.78 6.35
N VAL A 56 -9.68 8.45 7.39
CA VAL A 56 -9.75 9.15 8.69
C VAL A 56 -9.37 10.61 8.53
N LYS A 57 -8.30 10.90 7.78
CA LYS A 57 -7.84 12.26 7.55
C LYS A 57 -8.85 13.10 6.76
N ASP A 58 -9.46 12.52 5.73
CA ASP A 58 -10.48 13.19 4.93
C ASP A 58 -11.74 13.47 5.74
N GLY A 59 -12.15 12.53 6.62
CA GLY A 59 -13.24 12.74 7.56
C GLY A 59 -12.95 13.87 8.57
N ALA A 60 -11.76 13.86 9.17
CA ALA A 60 -11.34 14.90 10.11
C ALA A 60 -11.24 16.29 9.45
N ASN A 61 -10.70 16.35 8.23
CA ASN A 61 -10.61 17.59 7.45
C ASN A 61 -12.00 18.14 7.11
N LYS A 62 -12.95 17.28 6.69
CA LYS A 62 -14.34 17.71 6.43
C LYS A 62 -15.00 18.30 7.67
N VAL A 63 -14.83 17.66 8.83
CA VAL A 63 -15.36 18.18 10.10
C VAL A 63 -14.71 19.52 10.46
N ALA A 64 -13.39 19.64 10.29
CA ALA A 64 -12.66 20.88 10.56
C ALA A 64 -13.09 22.03 9.63
N ASP A 65 -13.26 21.75 8.33
CA ASP A 65 -13.74 22.72 7.33
C ASP A 65 -15.18 23.17 7.61
N GLU A 66 -16.04 22.26 8.06
CA GLU A 66 -17.44 22.54 8.35
C GLU A 66 -17.63 23.35 9.65
N ILE A 67 -16.77 23.12 10.65
CA ILE A 67 -16.68 23.96 11.85
C ILE A 67 -16.15 25.34 11.49
N SER A 68 -15.10 25.43 10.67
CA SER A 68 -14.48 26.71 10.27
C SER A 68 -15.36 27.57 9.38
N ARG A 69 -16.33 26.98 8.64
CA ARG A 69 -17.34 27.74 7.88
C ARG A 69 -18.51 28.26 8.72
N LYS A 70 -18.74 27.71 9.92
CA LYS A 70 -19.84 28.10 10.80
C LYS A 70 -19.43 29.12 11.88
N LEU A 71 -18.14 29.35 12.05
CA LEU A 71 -17.54 30.45 12.83
C LEU A 71 -17.26 31.64 11.92
#